data_AF-A0A7S3WI01-F1
#
_entry.id   AF-A0A7S3WI01-F1
#
_cell.length_a   1.000
_cell.length_b   1.000
_cell.length_c   1.000
_cell.angle_alpha   90.00
_cell.angle_beta   90.00
_cell.angle_gamma   90.00
#
_symmetry.space_group_name_H-M   'P 1'
#
loop_
_entity.id
_entity.type
_entity.pdbx_description
1 polymer ?
#
loop_
_entity_poly.entity_id
_entity_poly.type
_entity_poly.pdbx_seq_one_letter_code
_entity_poly.pdbx_strand_id
1 'polypeptide(L)'
;RVLKPDYIEPYMARKARKNFGGFLSQEQSCIQHYLFLSHYKLEAGTEAALMRTEMEQIVKDDVNSPAHLFDTPIFLDSENLMDLEELTLRVVNSHNLCVFLSKGVFTRPWCLVEIVTAVRAKV
;
A
#
# COMPACT_ATOMS: atom_id res chain seq x y z
N ARG A 1 2.30 27.84 22.91
CA ARG A 1 0.83 27.83 23.10
C ARG A 1 0.39 26.38 23.02
N VAL A 2 0.17 25.73 24.16
CA VAL A 2 -0.16 24.29 24.23
C VAL A 2 -1.64 24.11 23.87
N LEU A 3 -1.94 23.19 22.95
CA LEU A 3 -3.31 22.88 22.55
C LEU A 3 -4.05 22.25 23.74
N LYS A 4 -5.23 22.77 24.08
CA LYS A 4 -6.02 22.24 25.20
C LYS A 4 -6.51 20.82 24.87
N PRO A 5 -6.50 19.88 25.82
CA PRO A 5 -6.91 18.48 25.63
C PRO A 5 -8.29 18.33 24.94
N ASP A 6 -9.20 19.24 25.26
CA ASP A 6 -10.59 19.27 24.76
C ASP A 6 -10.69 19.42 23.22
N TYR A 7 -9.63 19.87 22.55
CA TYR A 7 -9.58 19.96 21.08
C TYR A 7 -8.95 18.72 20.42
N ILE A 8 -8.22 17.91 21.19
CA ILE A 8 -7.50 16.74 20.68
C ILE A 8 -8.45 15.58 20.49
N GLU A 9 -9.30 15.29 21.47
CA GLU A 9 -10.27 14.19 21.41
C GLU A 9 -11.25 14.28 20.23
N PRO A 10 -11.94 15.42 19.99
CA PRO A 10 -12.85 15.53 18.85
C PRO A 10 -12.11 15.58 17.50
N TYR A 11 -10.81 15.90 17.49
CA TYR A 11 -9.97 15.79 16.28
C TYR A 11 -9.59 14.34 15.99
N MET A 12 -9.14 13.60 17.00
CA MET A 12 -8.84 12.17 16.91
C MET A 12 -10.09 11.36 16.50
N ALA A 13 -11.25 11.66 17.08
CA ALA A 13 -12.52 11.02 16.73
C ALA A 13 -12.96 11.31 15.28
N ARG A 14 -12.67 12.52 14.77
CA ARG A 14 -12.94 12.89 13.36
C ARG A 14 -11.95 12.25 12.40
N LYS A 15 -10.67 12.14 12.76
CA LYS A 15 -9.64 11.43 11.98
C LYS A 15 -9.95 9.93 11.92
N ALA A 16 -10.34 9.33 13.03
CA ALA A 16 -10.82 7.94 13.09
C ALA A 16 -12.06 7.73 12.22
N ARG A 17 -13.08 8.59 12.31
CA ARG A 17 -14.29 8.50 11.46
C ARG A 17 -14.04 8.73 9.98
N LYS A 18 -13.12 9.61 9.57
CA LYS A 18 -12.75 9.77 8.16
C LYS A 18 -12.04 8.54 7.60
N ASN A 19 -11.27 7.83 8.43
CA ASN A 19 -10.64 6.57 8.05
C ASN A 19 -11.65 5.39 8.08
N PHE A 20 -12.69 5.45 8.91
CA PHE A 20 -13.68 4.37 9.06
C PHE A 20 -14.93 4.51 8.18
N GLY A 21 -15.34 5.73 7.82
CA GLY A 21 -16.61 6.01 7.16
C GLY A 21 -16.67 5.70 5.66
N GLY A 22 -15.53 5.36 5.03
CA GLY A 22 -15.49 4.85 3.67
C GLY A 22 -15.67 3.33 3.57
N PHE A 23 -15.70 2.62 4.70
CA PHE A 23 -15.54 1.15 4.74
C PHE A 23 -16.84 0.36 4.49
N LEU A 24 -18.02 1.00 4.40
CA LEU A 24 -19.30 0.30 4.36
C LEU A 24 -20.24 0.83 3.28
N SER A 25 -19.85 0.73 2.01
CA SER A 25 -20.80 0.59 0.89
C SER A 25 -20.10 0.28 -0.43
N GLN A 26 -19.77 -0.99 -0.70
CA GLN A 26 -20.02 -1.64 -1.99
C GLN A 26 -19.57 -3.12 -1.95
N GLU A 27 -20.49 -4.01 -2.33
CA GLU A 27 -20.32 -5.46 -2.52
C GLU A 27 -19.46 -5.78 -3.75
N GLN A 28 -18.19 -5.41 -3.71
CA GLN A 28 -17.13 -6.07 -4.45
C GLN A 28 -16.03 -6.30 -3.43
N SER A 29 -15.60 -7.56 -3.27
CA SER A 29 -14.41 -7.88 -2.48
C SER A 29 -13.21 -7.22 -3.16
N CYS A 30 -13.00 -5.93 -2.89
CA CYS A 30 -11.84 -5.21 -3.35
C CYS A 30 -10.70 -5.72 -2.50
N ILE A 31 -9.84 -6.54 -3.10
CA ILE A 31 -8.63 -7.00 -2.44
C ILE A 31 -7.81 -5.74 -2.13
N GLN A 32 -7.73 -5.37 -0.86
CA GLN A 32 -6.95 -4.24 -0.38
C GLN A 32 -5.63 -4.71 0.22
N HIS A 33 -4.64 -3.84 0.15
CA HIS A 33 -3.29 -4.11 0.63
C HIS A 33 -2.85 -3.00 1.58
N TYR A 34 -2.06 -3.34 2.59
CA TYR A 34 -1.44 -2.34 3.45
C TYR A 34 -0.26 -1.65 2.73
N LEU A 35 0.49 -2.42 1.94
CA LEU A 35 1.66 -1.95 1.20
C LEU A 35 1.73 -2.59 -0.17
N PHE A 36 1.95 -1.79 -1.21
CA PHE A 36 2.31 -2.24 -2.56
C PHE A 36 3.81 -2.03 -2.78
N LEU A 37 4.53 -3.07 -3.18
CA LEU A 37 5.97 -3.02 -3.48
C LEU A 37 6.19 -2.90 -5.00
N SER A 38 6.54 -1.70 -5.44
CA SER A 38 6.97 -1.38 -6.80
C SER A 38 8.47 -1.62 -6.95
N HIS A 39 8.88 -2.39 -7.96
CA HIS A 39 10.28 -2.71 -8.18
C HIS A 39 10.60 -2.95 -9.66
N TYR A 40 11.85 -2.65 -10.05
CA TYR A 40 12.32 -3.09 -11.35
C TYR A 40 12.84 -4.52 -11.25
N LYS A 41 12.01 -5.49 -11.65
CA LYS A 41 12.29 -6.93 -11.61
C LYS A 41 13.71 -7.34 -12.00
N LEU A 42 14.26 -6.76 -13.08
CA LEU A 42 15.60 -7.12 -13.57
C LEU A 42 16.71 -6.71 -12.59
N GLU A 43 16.52 -5.63 -11.83
CA GLU A 43 17.55 -5.05 -10.96
C GLU A 43 17.31 -5.32 -9.48
N ALA A 44 16.07 -5.55 -9.05
CA ALA A 44 15.69 -5.61 -7.63
C ALA A 44 14.67 -6.71 -7.29
N GLY A 45 14.41 -7.66 -8.20
CA GLY A 45 13.39 -8.70 -7.99
C GLY A 45 13.66 -9.58 -6.76
N THR A 46 14.91 -10.00 -6.56
CA THR A 46 15.30 -10.83 -5.42
C THR A 46 15.17 -10.08 -4.11
N GLU A 47 15.65 -8.83 -4.07
CA GLU A 47 15.58 -7.96 -2.90
C GLU A 47 14.12 -7.65 -2.54
N ALA A 48 13.26 -7.42 -3.53
CA ALA A 48 11.85 -7.15 -3.30
C ALA A 48 11.11 -8.39 -2.75
N ALA A 49 11.41 -9.58 -3.25
CA ALA A 49 10.87 -10.84 -2.73
C ALA A 49 11.32 -11.13 -1.28
N LEU A 50 12.59 -10.86 -0.97
CA LEU A 50 13.12 -10.99 0.39
C LEU A 50 12.45 -9.98 1.32
N MET A 51 12.39 -8.70 0.96
CA MET A 51 11.75 -7.68 1.77
C MET A 51 10.26 -7.97 2.01
N ARG A 52 9.53 -8.45 1.00
CA ARG A 52 8.15 -8.90 1.17
C ARG A 52 8.06 -9.95 2.29
N THR A 53 8.90 -10.99 2.22
CA THR A 53 8.90 -12.10 3.18
C THR A 53 9.18 -11.61 4.60
N GLU A 54 10.22 -10.78 4.77
CA GLU A 54 10.58 -10.22 6.07
C GLU A 54 9.50 -9.26 6.60
N MET A 55 8.90 -8.43 5.75
CA MET A 55 7.80 -7.53 6.16
C MET A 55 6.55 -8.31 6.57
N GLU A 56 6.19 -9.37 5.86
CA GLU A 56 5.10 -10.26 6.25
C GLU A 56 5.38 -10.91 7.61
N GLN A 57 6.64 -11.28 7.89
CA GLN A 57 7.04 -11.83 9.19
C GLN A 57 6.94 -10.77 10.30
N ILE A 58 7.42 -9.55 10.07
CA ILE A 58 7.29 -8.43 11.00
C ILE A 58 5.82 -8.14 11.32
N VAL A 59 4.93 -8.16 10.32
CA VAL A 59 3.49 -8.00 10.52
C VAL A 59 2.93 -9.12 11.40
N LYS A 60 3.33 -10.37 11.18
CA LYS A 60 2.89 -11.52 12.00
C LYS A 60 3.34 -11.39 13.45
N ASP A 61 4.56 -10.91 13.68
CA ASP A 61 5.15 -10.79 15.02
C ASP A 61 4.57 -9.58 15.80
N ASP A 62 4.13 -8.52 15.11
CA ASP A 62 3.43 -7.38 15.71
C ASP A 62 1.91 -7.60 15.78
N VAL A 63 1.44 -8.06 16.94
CA VAL A 63 0.02 -8.33 17.22
C VAL A 63 -0.87 -7.08 17.04
N ASN A 64 -0.33 -5.88 17.19
CA ASN A 64 -1.10 -4.62 17.08
C ASN A 64 -1.00 -3.98 15.70
N SER A 65 -0.36 -4.64 14.73
CA SER A 65 -0.19 -4.10 13.40
C SER A 65 -1.55 -3.88 12.72
N PRO A 66 -1.81 -2.69 12.15
CA PRO A 66 -3.02 -2.44 11.37
C PRO A 66 -3.05 -3.29 10.08
N ALA A 67 -1.91 -3.86 9.69
CA ALA A 67 -1.77 -4.68 8.50
C ALA A 67 -2.52 -6.03 8.61
N HIS A 68 -2.89 -6.47 9.82
CA HIS A 68 -3.74 -7.66 10.05
C HIS A 68 -5.18 -7.51 9.52
N LEU A 69 -5.61 -6.29 9.16
CA LEU A 69 -6.92 -6.03 8.58
C LEU A 69 -7.01 -6.42 7.09
N PHE A 70 -5.90 -6.87 6.49
CA PHE A 70 -5.78 -7.15 5.06
C PHE A 70 -5.44 -8.63 4.84
N ASP A 71 -6.16 -9.27 3.92
CA ASP A 71 -5.88 -10.67 3.53
C ASP A 71 -4.50 -10.84 2.89
N THR A 72 -4.02 -9.80 2.21
CA THR A 72 -2.67 -9.74 1.64
C THR A 72 -2.05 -8.41 2.04
N PRO A 73 -1.44 -8.32 3.24
CA PRO A 73 -0.96 -7.05 3.77
C PRO A 73 0.14 -6.43 2.90
N ILE A 74 1.08 -7.25 2.42
CA ILE A 74 2.19 -6.82 1.58
C ILE A 74 2.00 -7.43 0.20
N PHE A 75 1.65 -6.60 -0.77
CA PHE A 75 1.55 -7.00 -2.17
C PHE A 75 2.87 -6.67 -2.87
N LEU A 76 3.46 -7.67 -3.51
CA LEU A 76 4.60 -7.49 -4.40
C LEU A 76 4.08 -7.68 -5.82
N ASP A 77 4.44 -6.74 -6.71
CA ASP A 77 4.09 -6.82 -8.13
C ASP A 77 4.35 -8.23 -8.66
N SER A 78 3.33 -8.80 -9.31
CA SER A 78 3.38 -10.18 -9.76
C SER A 78 4.18 -10.27 -11.05
N GLU A 79 5.01 -11.29 -11.13
CA GLU A 79 5.98 -11.57 -12.19
C GLU A 79 5.42 -11.57 -13.64
N ASN A 80 4.09 -11.54 -13.80
CA ASN A 80 3.33 -11.69 -15.05
C ASN A 80 2.12 -10.73 -15.19
N LEU A 81 2.16 -9.52 -14.63
CA LEU A 81 1.12 -8.52 -14.91
C LEU A 81 1.20 -8.07 -16.38
N MET A 82 0.44 -8.78 -17.22
CA MET A 82 0.17 -8.44 -18.61
C MET A 82 -0.97 -7.42 -18.73
N ASP A 83 -1.70 -7.22 -17.64
CA ASP A 83 -2.89 -6.36 -17.57
C ASP A 83 -2.61 -5.10 -16.76
N LEU A 84 -2.66 -3.96 -17.46
CA LEU A 84 -2.49 -2.63 -16.87
C LEU A 84 -3.65 -2.27 -15.94
N GLU A 85 -4.87 -2.74 -16.23
CA GLU A 85 -6.05 -2.44 -15.42
C GLU A 85 -5.92 -3.10 -14.05
N GLU A 86 -5.55 -4.39 -14.01
CA GLU A 86 -5.28 -5.07 -12.75
C GLU A 86 -4.15 -4.39 -11.97
N LEU A 87 -3.05 -4.00 -12.64
CA LEU A 87 -1.94 -3.32 -11.97
C LEU A 87 -2.40 -2.05 -11.27
N THR A 88 -3.09 -1.17 -12.00
CA THR A 88 -3.56 0.09 -11.46
C THR A 88 -4.58 -0.11 -10.34
N LEU A 89 -5.45 -1.11 -10.46
CA LEU A 89 -6.42 -1.46 -9.43
C LEU A 89 -5.73 -1.91 -8.13
N ARG A 90 -4.66 -2.73 -8.22
CA ARG A 90 -3.88 -3.17 -7.05
C ARG A 90 -3.21 -2.00 -6.33
N VAL A 91 -2.69 -1.03 -7.10
CA VAL A 91 -2.10 0.19 -6.55
C VAL A 91 -3.19 1.07 -5.90
N VAL A 92 -4.32 1.29 -6.56
CA VAL A 92 -5.44 2.08 -5.99
C VAL A 92 -5.97 1.47 -4.70
N ASN A 93 -5.97 0.13 -4.61
CA ASN A 93 -6.42 -0.59 -3.43
C ASN A 93 -5.33 -0.79 -2.37
N SER A 94 -4.15 -0.18 -2.51
CA SER A 94 -3.14 -0.19 -1.47
C SER A 94 -3.19 1.08 -0.62
N HIS A 95 -2.79 0.98 0.64
CA HIS A 95 -2.72 2.13 1.55
C HIS A 95 -1.41 2.90 1.44
N ASN A 96 -0.37 2.24 0.92
CA ASN A 96 0.96 2.79 0.77
C ASN A 96 1.59 2.20 -0.49
N LEU A 97 2.44 2.99 -1.14
CA LEU A 97 3.34 2.55 -2.21
C LEU A 97 4.79 2.61 -1.70
N CYS A 98 5.51 1.49 -1.78
CA CYS A 98 6.96 1.43 -1.55
C CYS A 98 7.67 1.19 -2.89
N VAL A 99 8.63 2.05 -3.22
CA VAL A 99 9.39 1.97 -4.48
C VAL A 99 10.83 1.56 -4.21
N PHE A 100 11.27 0.49 -4.86
CA PHE A 100 12.67 0.05 -4.81
C PHE A 100 13.49 0.89 -5.79
N LEU A 101 14.28 1.81 -5.25
CA LEU A 101 15.07 2.76 -6.03
C LEU A 101 16.36 2.11 -6.59
N SER A 102 16.18 1.27 -7.61
CA SER A 102 17.28 0.76 -8.43
C SER A 102 17.61 1.73 -9.57
N LYS A 103 18.77 1.54 -10.24
CA LYS A 103 19.29 2.47 -11.25
C LYS A 103 18.31 2.72 -12.40
N GLY A 104 17.63 1.68 -12.86
CA GLY A 104 16.73 1.67 -14.00
C GLY A 104 15.25 1.76 -13.62
N VAL A 105 14.86 1.94 -12.36
CA VAL A 105 13.45 1.88 -11.95
C VAL A 105 12.55 2.83 -12.75
N PHE A 106 13.03 4.04 -13.05
CA PHE A 106 12.28 5.03 -13.84
C PHE A 106 12.32 4.79 -15.36
N THR A 107 13.01 3.75 -15.82
CA THR A 107 12.99 3.33 -17.23
C THR A 107 11.95 2.24 -17.49
N ARG A 108 11.42 1.60 -16.44
CA ARG A 108 10.39 0.57 -16.54
C ARG A 108 9.00 1.23 -16.60
N PRO A 109 8.25 1.09 -17.72
CA PRO A 109 6.96 1.76 -17.87
C PRO A 109 5.95 1.40 -16.76
N TRP A 110 5.94 0.14 -16.33
CA TRP A 110 5.04 -0.33 -15.27
C TRP A 110 5.31 0.38 -13.93
N CYS A 111 6.56 0.54 -13.52
CA CYS A 111 6.91 1.28 -12.30
C CYS A 111 6.46 2.74 -12.38
N LEU A 112 6.59 3.38 -13.54
CA LEU A 112 6.09 4.74 -13.74
C LEU A 112 4.56 4.81 -13.62
N VAL A 113 3.84 3.83 -14.19
CA VAL A 113 2.38 3.76 -14.07
C VAL A 113 1.97 3.58 -12.62
N GLU A 114 2.60 2.69 -11.86
CA GLU A 114 2.32 2.49 -10.44
C GLU A 114 2.49 3.80 -9.65
N ILE A 115 3.62 4.48 -9.84
CA ILE A 115 3.91 5.76 -9.16
C ILE A 115 2.88 6.83 -9.53
N VAL A 116 2.59 7.01 -10.82
CA VAL A 116 1.62 8.01 -11.27
C VAL A 116 0.21 7.67 -10.77
N THR A 117 -0.14 6.39 -10.74
CA THR A 117 -1.44 5.92 -10.24
C THR A 117 -1.57 6.20 -8.75
N ALA A 118 -0.57 5.86 -7.94
CA ALA A 118 -0.55 6.15 -6.52
C ALA A 118 -0.68 7.66 -6.24
N VAL A 119 0.07 8.50 -6.96
CA VAL A 119 -0.01 9.96 -6.83
C VAL A 119 -1.40 10.50 -7.17
N ARG A 120 -2.04 9.98 -8.23
CA ARG A 120 -3.40 10.41 -8.63
C ARG A 120 -4.46 9.94 -7.65
N ALA A 121 -4.32 8.72 -7.13
CA ALA A 121 -5.25 8.10 -6.19
C ALA A 121 -5.03 8.55 -4.73
N LYS A 122 -3.91 9.21 -4.43
CA LYS A 122 -3.47 9.61 -3.08
C LYS A 122 -3.28 8.41 -2.14
N VAL A 123 -2.68 7.37 -2.72
CA VAL A 123 -2.09 6.23 -2.00
C VAL A 123 -0.80 6.68 -1.31
#